data_AF-A0A0W0YWL0-F1
#
_entry.id   AF-A0A0W0YWL0-F1
#
_cell.length_a   1.000
_cell.length_b   1.000
_cell.length_c   1.000
_cell.angle_alpha   90.00
_cell.angle_beta   90.00
_cell.angle_gamma   90.00
#
_symmetry.space_group_name_H-M   'P 1'
#
loop_
_entity.id
_entity.type
_entity.pdbx_description
1 polymer ?
#
loop_
_entity_poly.entity_id
_entity_poly.type
_entity_poly.pdbx_seq_one_letter_code
_entity_poly.pdbx_strand_id
1 'polypeptide(L)'
;MNRHHNMLRVISGVLFVLLAFTAQAGSQPKFSIIPVLTPPTEITINQTVNAAYQITNNTLLLRTLTMVPITGVTQLTNLPGVCPSPFVLNTGQSCILVLEITGNAIGTGVTTGPEICKTLLSDNKTPDRFLCSQPNLADMLNVRVV
;
A
#
# COMPACT_ATOMS: atom_id res chain seq x y z
N MET A 1 -30.63 28.49 -50.14
CA MET A 1 -30.54 27.06 -49.77
C MET A 1 -29.08 26.73 -49.43
N ASN A 2 -28.58 27.06 -48.23
CA ASN A 2 -27.14 26.90 -47.89
C ASN A 2 -26.86 26.61 -46.39
N ARG A 3 -27.89 26.26 -45.59
CA ARG A 3 -27.78 26.07 -44.13
C ARG A 3 -27.46 24.64 -43.69
N HIS A 4 -27.65 23.64 -44.55
CA HIS A 4 -27.50 22.23 -44.15
C HIS A 4 -26.05 21.69 -44.18
N HIS A 5 -25.12 22.33 -44.89
CA HIS A 5 -23.73 21.83 -45.01
C HIS A 5 -22.80 22.25 -43.85
N ASN A 6 -23.08 23.37 -43.18
CA ASN A 6 -22.26 23.82 -42.05
C ASN A 6 -22.61 23.09 -40.74
N MET A 7 -23.87 22.66 -40.57
CA MET A 7 -24.28 21.91 -39.37
C MET A 7 -23.67 20.51 -39.34
N LEU A 8 -23.56 19.84 -40.49
CA LEU A 8 -22.98 18.50 -40.61
C LEU A 8 -21.46 18.47 -40.33
N ARG A 9 -20.74 19.53 -40.69
CA ARG A 9 -19.29 19.65 -40.46
C ARG A 9 -18.93 19.92 -39.00
N VAL A 10 -19.76 20.65 -38.26
CA VAL A 10 -19.55 20.92 -36.84
C VAL A 10 -19.83 19.68 -35.99
N ILE A 11 -20.84 18.88 -36.35
CA ILE A 11 -21.17 17.63 -35.66
C ILE A 11 -20.04 16.58 -35.81
N SER A 12 -19.35 16.56 -36.95
CA SER A 12 -18.22 15.64 -37.17
C SER A 12 -16.97 15.97 -36.35
N GLY A 13 -16.81 17.22 -35.89
CA GLY A 13 -15.66 17.63 -35.07
C GLY A 13 -15.86 17.43 -33.57
N VAL A 14 -17.11 17.55 -33.09
CA VAL A 14 -17.44 17.43 -31.66
C VAL A 14 -17.46 15.97 -31.18
N LEU A 15 -17.75 15.02 -32.07
CA LEU A 15 -17.79 13.59 -31.73
C LEU A 15 -16.40 12.99 -31.41
N PHE A 16 -15.31 13.60 -31.87
CA PHE A 16 -13.95 13.12 -31.60
C PHE A 16 -13.37 13.58 -30.26
N VAL A 17 -13.89 14.66 -29.65
CA VAL A 17 -13.31 15.22 -28.41
C VAL A 17 -13.83 14.50 -27.15
N LEU A 18 -14.98 13.83 -27.22
CA LEU A 18 -15.58 13.11 -26.08
C LEU A 18 -14.95 11.74 -25.79
N LEU A 19 -14.06 11.24 -26.67
CA LEU A 19 -13.40 9.93 -26.51
C LEU A 19 -12.07 10.00 -25.71
N ALA A 20 -11.64 11.18 -25.28
CA ALA A 20 -10.36 11.35 -24.57
C ALA A 20 -10.42 11.10 -23.05
N PHE A 21 -11.59 10.79 -22.48
CA PHE A 21 -11.70 10.35 -21.08
C PHE A 21 -11.42 8.86 -20.97
N THR A 22 -10.18 8.44 -21.26
CA THR A 22 -9.72 7.11 -20.86
C THR A 22 -9.60 7.12 -19.34
N ALA A 23 -10.60 6.57 -18.65
CA ALA A 23 -10.48 6.21 -17.25
C ALA A 23 -9.26 5.28 -17.11
N GLN A 24 -8.19 5.77 -16.49
CA GLN A 24 -7.03 4.94 -16.18
C GLN A 24 -7.43 3.98 -15.05
N ALA A 25 -8.03 2.85 -15.40
CA ALA A 25 -8.29 1.77 -14.47
C ALA A 25 -6.95 1.05 -14.19
N GLY A 26 -6.17 1.57 -13.26
CA GLY A 26 -5.04 0.84 -12.69
C GLY A 26 -5.54 -0.42 -11.97
N SER A 27 -4.77 -1.51 -12.02
CA SER A 27 -5.09 -2.71 -11.24
C SER A 27 -5.03 -2.38 -9.75
N GLN A 28 -6.17 -2.36 -9.07
CA GLN A 28 -6.23 -2.15 -7.62
C GLN A 28 -5.46 -3.28 -6.91
N PRO A 29 -4.54 -2.97 -5.97
CA PRO A 29 -3.83 -3.99 -5.22
C PRO A 29 -4.81 -4.80 -4.38
N LYS A 30 -4.51 -6.09 -4.17
CA LYS A 30 -5.36 -6.97 -3.35
C LYS A 30 -5.43 -6.47 -1.91
N PHE A 31 -4.34 -5.88 -1.42
CA PHE A 31 -4.31 -5.16 -0.15
C PHE A 31 -3.79 -3.74 -0.38
N SER A 32 -4.58 -2.72 -0.03
CA SER A 32 -4.08 -1.35 -0.01
C SER A 32 -3.20 -1.15 1.22
N ILE A 33 -2.06 -0.48 1.03
CA ILE A 33 -1.08 -0.20 2.07
C ILE A 33 -0.72 1.27 1.94
N ILE A 34 -1.42 2.12 2.68
CA ILE A 34 -1.37 3.59 2.53
C ILE A 34 -0.70 4.18 3.76
N PRO A 35 0.32 5.05 3.62
CA PRO A 35 0.99 5.62 4.76
C PRO A 35 0.06 6.56 5.54
N VAL A 36 0.08 6.41 6.86
CA VAL A 36 -0.59 7.28 7.84
C VAL A 36 0.45 8.13 8.57
N LEU A 37 1.64 7.57 8.80
CA LEU A 37 2.79 8.26 9.36
C LEU A 37 4.05 7.85 8.58
N THR A 38 4.70 8.84 7.97
CA THR A 38 6.01 8.69 7.33
C THR A 38 7.12 9.03 8.32
N PRO A 39 8.13 8.16 8.50
CA PRO A 39 9.26 8.46 9.37
C PRO A 39 10.23 9.46 8.71
N PRO A 40 11.15 10.05 9.47
CA PRO A 40 12.27 10.81 8.91
C PRO A 40 13.10 9.94 7.94
N THR A 41 13.64 10.57 6.90
CA THR A 41 14.48 9.87 5.91
C THR A 41 15.87 9.52 6.43
N GLU A 42 16.31 10.20 7.49
CA GLU A 42 17.61 10.02 8.13
C GLU A 42 17.42 9.92 9.64
N ILE A 43 18.08 8.93 10.25
CA ILE A 43 18.12 8.72 11.69
C ILE A 43 19.55 8.39 12.11
N THR A 44 19.89 8.64 13.37
CA THR A 44 21.16 8.20 13.96
C THR A 44 21.05 6.76 14.45
N ILE A 45 22.20 6.11 14.67
CA ILE A 45 22.27 4.71 15.13
C ILE A 45 21.53 4.45 16.47
N ASN A 46 21.40 5.48 17.31
CA ASN A 46 20.74 5.38 18.63
C ASN A 46 19.26 5.79 18.60
N GLN A 47 18.73 6.19 17.44
CA GLN A 47 17.35 6.60 17.31
C GLN A 47 16.43 5.42 17.00
N THR A 48 15.23 5.50 17.54
CA THR A 48 14.09 4.66 17.19
C THR A 48 12.97 5.58 16.70
N VAL A 49 12.43 5.27 15.52
CA VAL A 49 11.34 6.06 14.91
C VAL A 49 10.21 5.15 14.48
N ASN A 50 9.01 5.71 14.33
CA ASN A 50 7.83 4.95 13.93
C ASN A 50 7.36 5.33 12.53
N ALA A 51 6.87 4.32 11.80
CA ALA A 51 6.04 4.48 10.62
C ALA A 51 4.68 3.83 10.87
N ALA A 52 3.64 4.30 10.19
CA ALA A 52 2.32 3.69 10.27
C ALA A 52 1.65 3.63 8.91
N TYR A 53 0.95 2.53 8.64
CA TYR A 53 0.24 2.28 7.39
C TYR A 53 -1.19 1.82 7.68
N GLN A 54 -2.16 2.34 6.94
CA GLN A 54 -3.50 1.75 6.89
C GLN A 54 -3.48 0.59 5.91
N ILE A 55 -3.83 -0.59 6.40
CA ILE A 55 -3.93 -1.82 5.61
C ILE A 55 -5.40 -2.10 5.34
N THR A 56 -5.79 -2.24 4.09
CA THR A 56 -7.18 -2.53 3.69
C THR A 56 -7.23 -3.79 2.83
N ASN A 57 -8.15 -4.71 3.15
CA ASN A 57 -8.41 -5.88 2.31
C ASN A 57 -9.39 -5.52 1.18
N ASN A 58 -8.89 -5.38 -0.05
CA ASN A 58 -9.73 -5.10 -1.23
C ASN A 58 -10.25 -6.38 -1.89
N THR A 59 -9.92 -7.56 -1.37
CA THR A 59 -10.43 -8.82 -1.90
C THR A 59 -11.86 -9.05 -1.43
N LEU A 60 -12.62 -9.85 -2.18
CA LEU A 60 -14.00 -10.22 -1.83
C LEU A 60 -14.09 -11.28 -0.71
N LEU A 61 -12.96 -11.72 -0.16
CA LEU A 61 -12.90 -12.79 0.82
C LEU A 61 -12.30 -12.26 2.13
N LEU A 62 -12.70 -12.86 3.25
CA LEU A 62 -11.97 -12.73 4.50
C LEU A 62 -10.53 -13.24 4.31
N ARG A 63 -9.55 -12.46 4.79
CA ARG A 63 -8.14 -12.80 4.68
C ARG A 63 -7.47 -12.74 6.03
N THR A 64 -6.70 -13.78 6.32
CA THR A 64 -5.64 -13.69 7.32
C THR A 64 -4.36 -13.25 6.64
N LEU A 65 -3.77 -12.19 7.17
CA LEU A 65 -2.67 -11.46 6.60
C LEU A 65 -1.51 -11.40 7.59
N THR A 66 -0.31 -11.29 7.04
CA THR A 66 0.92 -11.11 7.80
C THR A 66 1.87 -10.20 7.02
N MET A 67 2.75 -9.51 7.74
CA MET A 67 3.82 -8.74 7.13
C MET A 67 5.02 -9.65 6.89
N VAL A 68 5.67 -9.48 5.75
CA VAL A 68 6.99 -10.08 5.51
C VAL A 68 8.01 -9.40 6.42
N PRO A 69 8.80 -10.14 7.22
CA PRO A 69 9.78 -9.54 8.11
C PRO A 69 10.79 -8.65 7.36
N ILE A 70 11.08 -7.48 7.94
CA ILE A 70 12.09 -6.54 7.47
C ILE A 70 13.14 -6.42 8.59
N THR A 71 14.41 -6.60 8.26
CA THR A 71 15.51 -6.53 9.24
C THR A 71 15.53 -5.16 9.92
N GLY A 72 15.56 -5.16 11.26
CA GLY A 72 15.60 -3.93 12.07
C GLY A 72 14.28 -3.16 12.16
N VAL A 73 13.18 -3.74 11.66
CA VAL A 73 11.83 -3.17 11.75
C VAL A 73 10.91 -4.14 12.48
N THR A 74 10.25 -3.67 13.53
CA THR A 74 9.36 -4.46 14.39
C THR A 74 7.92 -3.98 14.23
N GLN A 75 6.97 -4.90 14.03
CA GLN A 75 5.55 -4.57 14.10
C GLN A 75 5.11 -4.43 15.56
N LEU A 76 4.56 -3.28 15.93
CA LEU A 76 3.95 -3.09 17.24
C LEU A 76 2.52 -3.66 17.20
N THR A 77 2.18 -4.60 18.08
CA THR A 77 0.88 -5.31 18.06
C THR A 77 -0.02 -5.04 19.27
N ASN A 78 0.52 -4.45 20.33
CA ASN A 78 -0.13 -4.41 21.65
C ASN A 78 -0.88 -3.08 21.90
N LEU A 79 -1.24 -2.38 20.83
CA LEU A 79 -1.91 -1.08 20.88
C LEU A 79 -3.35 -1.22 20.38
N PRO A 80 -4.33 -0.57 21.03
CA PRO A 80 -5.71 -0.58 20.57
C PRO A 80 -5.83 0.03 19.17
N GLY A 81 -6.56 -0.64 18.27
CA GLY A 81 -6.75 -0.21 16.88
C GLY A 81 -5.59 -0.53 15.92
N VAL A 82 -4.52 -1.16 16.41
CA VAL A 82 -3.38 -1.59 15.59
C VAL A 82 -3.54 -3.03 15.13
N CYS A 83 -3.04 -3.36 13.94
CA CYS A 83 -3.06 -4.71 13.39
C CYS A 83 -2.30 -5.67 14.32
N PRO A 84 -2.91 -6.78 14.77
CA PRO A 84 -2.15 -7.86 15.39
C PRO A 84 -1.24 -8.56 14.37
N SER A 85 -0.43 -9.52 14.81
CA SER A 85 0.39 -10.33 13.92
C SER A 85 0.24 -11.82 14.24
N PRO A 86 -0.38 -12.64 13.36
CA PRO A 86 -1.07 -12.25 12.12
C PRO A 86 -2.36 -11.45 12.40
N PHE A 87 -2.98 -10.89 11.35
CA PHE A 87 -4.25 -10.14 11.45
C PHE A 87 -5.30 -10.60 10.45
N VAL A 88 -6.57 -10.47 10.81
CA VAL A 88 -7.71 -10.89 9.98
C VAL A 88 -8.51 -9.66 9.56
N LEU A 89 -8.76 -9.52 8.25
CA LEU A 89 -9.58 -8.44 7.69
C LEU A 89 -10.69 -9.03 6.82
N ASN A 90 -11.93 -8.63 7.09
CA ASN A 90 -13.05 -8.82 6.17
C ASN A 90 -12.86 -7.96 4.90
N THR A 91 -13.67 -8.22 3.87
CA THR A 91 -13.75 -7.38 2.66
C THR A 91 -13.97 -5.91 3.04
N GLY A 92 -13.08 -5.03 2.56
CA GLY A 92 -13.11 -3.59 2.82
C GLY A 92 -12.68 -3.17 4.25
N GLN A 93 -12.48 -4.12 5.16
CA GLN A 93 -12.02 -3.81 6.52
C GLN A 93 -10.56 -3.35 6.50
N SER A 94 -10.23 -2.48 7.45
CA SER A 94 -8.88 -1.97 7.64
C SER A 94 -8.38 -2.07 9.08
N CYS A 95 -7.07 -2.01 9.25
CA CYS A 95 -6.39 -1.77 10.53
C CYS A 95 -5.13 -0.93 10.31
N ILE A 96 -4.55 -0.38 11.38
CA ILE A 96 -3.30 0.38 11.31
C ILE A 96 -2.13 -0.54 11.63
N LEU A 97 -1.21 -0.72 10.69
CA LEU A 97 0.07 -1.39 10.91
C LEU A 97 1.06 -0.35 11.42
N VAL A 98 1.54 -0.50 12.67
CA VAL A 98 2.57 0.37 13.23
C VAL A 98 3.90 -0.36 13.23
N LEU A 99 4.92 0.29 12.69
CA LEU A 99 6.28 -0.22 12.56
C LEU A 99 7.22 0.63 13.39
N GLU A 100 7.98 0.00 14.25
CA GLU A 100 9.10 0.59 14.98
C GLU A 100 10.39 0.27 14.23
N ILE A 101 11.20 1.29 13.97
CA ILE A 101 12.44 1.20 13.17
C ILE A 101 13.59 1.59 14.09
N THR A 102 14.52 0.65 14.32
CA THR A 102 15.65 0.87 15.23
C THR A 102 16.94 1.10 14.45
N GLY A 103 17.57 2.26 14.62
CA GLY A 103 18.74 2.68 13.84
C GLY A 103 19.90 1.68 13.85
N ASN A 104 20.22 1.11 15.02
CA ASN A 104 21.30 0.11 15.14
C ASN A 104 21.00 -1.24 14.48
N ALA A 105 19.73 -1.53 14.17
CA ALA A 105 19.29 -2.82 13.66
C ALA A 105 19.03 -2.82 12.14
N ILE A 106 18.89 -1.65 11.51
CA ILE A 106 18.64 -1.50 10.06
C ILE A 106 19.92 -1.41 9.21
N GLY A 107 21.10 -1.50 9.80
CA GLY A 107 22.37 -1.39 9.08
C GLY A 107 22.55 -0.01 8.43
N THR A 108 22.65 0.05 7.10
CA THR A 108 22.77 1.32 6.36
C THR A 108 21.42 2.01 6.12
N GLY A 109 20.30 1.30 6.31
CA GLY A 109 18.96 1.81 6.07
C GLY A 109 18.00 0.76 5.54
N VAL A 110 16.74 1.18 5.35
CA VAL A 110 15.66 0.42 4.72
C VAL A 110 15.05 1.26 3.62
N THR A 111 14.99 0.71 2.40
CA THR A 111 14.40 1.36 1.22
C THR A 111 13.21 0.58 0.65
N THR A 112 12.61 -0.29 1.47
CA THR A 112 11.50 -1.17 1.09
C THR A 112 10.31 -0.94 2.00
N GLY A 113 9.09 -0.88 1.46
CA GLY A 113 7.87 -0.80 2.27
C GLY A 113 7.44 -2.16 2.88
N PRO A 114 6.48 -2.16 3.81
CA PRO A 114 5.90 -3.39 4.35
C PRO A 114 5.17 -4.17 3.24
N GLU A 115 5.66 -5.37 2.94
CA GLU A 115 4.95 -6.32 2.07
C GLU A 115 3.92 -7.10 2.91
N ILE A 116 2.64 -6.97 2.55
CA ILE A 116 1.55 -7.67 3.22
C ILE A 116 1.09 -8.83 2.36
N CYS A 117 1.09 -10.02 2.92
CA CYS A 117 0.71 -11.25 2.24
C CYS A 117 -0.44 -11.94 2.96
N LYS A 118 -1.24 -12.71 2.21
CA LYS A 118 -2.07 -13.76 2.80
C LYS A 118 -1.18 -14.74 3.54
N THR A 119 -1.63 -15.31 4.65
CA THR A 119 -0.92 -16.40 5.32
C THR A 119 -1.15 -17.73 4.61
N LEU A 120 -0.20 -18.66 4.73
CA LEU A 120 -0.42 -20.07 4.39
C LEU A 120 -1.38 -20.71 5.40
N LEU A 121 -2.20 -21.65 4.91
CA LEU A 121 -3.19 -22.35 5.74
C LEU A 121 -2.54 -23.24 6.82
N SER A 122 -1.28 -23.64 6.63
CA SER A 122 -0.57 -24.59 7.49
C SER A 122 -0.27 -24.07 8.89
N ASP A 123 0.06 -22.79 9.03
CA ASP A 123 0.55 -22.22 10.30
C ASP A 123 0.01 -20.81 10.58
N ASN A 124 -0.73 -20.23 9.63
CA ASN A 124 -1.32 -18.90 9.71
C ASN A 124 -0.33 -17.77 10.05
N LYS A 125 0.98 -18.00 9.87
CA LYS A 125 2.05 -17.04 10.14
C LYS A 125 2.99 -16.89 8.96
N THR A 126 3.13 -17.93 8.13
CA THR A 126 4.00 -17.89 6.97
C THR A 126 3.35 -17.09 5.83
N PRO A 127 4.03 -16.08 5.24
CA PRO A 127 3.54 -15.34 4.08
C PRO A 127 3.40 -16.24 2.83
N ASP A 128 2.24 -16.22 2.19
CA ASP A 128 1.98 -16.79 0.87
C ASP A 128 2.44 -15.81 -0.23
N ARG A 129 3.62 -16.07 -0.80
CA ARG A 129 4.26 -15.20 -1.80
C ARG A 129 3.46 -14.99 -3.08
N PHE A 130 2.44 -15.81 -3.35
CA PHE A 130 1.58 -15.66 -4.53
C PHE A 130 0.45 -14.64 -4.34
N LEU A 131 0.19 -14.21 -3.11
CA LEU A 131 -0.84 -13.23 -2.81
C LEU A 131 -0.33 -12.20 -1.81
N CYS A 132 0.50 -11.30 -2.31
CA CYS A 132 1.04 -10.16 -1.58
C CYS A 132 0.70 -8.83 -2.24
N SER A 133 0.86 -7.74 -1.51
CA SER A 133 0.84 -6.38 -2.02
C SER A 133 1.91 -5.57 -1.29
N GLN A 134 2.43 -4.55 -1.96
CA GLN A 134 3.35 -3.57 -1.40
C GLN A 134 2.73 -2.17 -1.54
N PRO A 135 3.19 -1.17 -0.75
CA PRO A 135 2.85 0.22 -0.99
C PRO A 135 3.28 0.65 -2.40
N ASN A 136 2.77 1.78 -2.86
CA ASN A 136 3.34 2.40 -4.05
C ASN A 136 4.81 2.77 -3.81
N LEU A 137 5.58 2.92 -4.89
CA LEU A 137 7.00 3.27 -4.80
C LEU A 137 7.26 4.54 -3.99
N ALA A 138 6.37 5.54 -4.08
CA ALA A 138 6.46 6.79 -3.31
C ALA A 138 6.15 6.62 -1.80
N ASP A 139 5.47 5.54 -1.44
CA ASP A 139 5.01 5.26 -0.07
C ASP A 139 5.88 4.21 0.64
N MET A 140 6.95 3.75 -0.03
CA MET A 140 7.90 2.82 0.56
C MET A 140 8.62 3.45 1.76
N LEU A 141 9.01 2.60 2.71
CA LEU A 141 9.90 3.01 3.78
C LEU A 141 11.24 3.39 3.16
N ASN A 142 11.74 4.60 3.45
CA ASN A 142 13.02 5.08 2.96
C ASN A 142 13.74 5.82 4.09
N VAL A 143 14.41 5.05 4.94
CA VAL A 143 15.11 5.53 6.14
C VAL A 143 16.58 5.10 6.04
N ARG A 144 17.51 6.00 6.31
CA ARG A 144 18.96 5.73 6.31
C ARG A 144 19.57 6.10 7.65
N VAL A 145 20.67 5.41 7.98
CA VAL A 145 21.48 5.75 9.16
C VAL A 145 22.57 6.74 8.76
N VAL A 146 22.67 7.85 9.49
CA VAL A 146 23.67 8.92 9.30
C VAL A 146 24.53 9.13 10.55
#